data_AF-A0A7W7PEW1-F1
#
_entry.id   AF-A0A7W7PEW1-F1
#
_cell.length_a   1.000
_cell.length_b   1.000
_cell.length_c   1.000
_cell.angle_alpha   90.00
_cell.angle_beta   90.00
_cell.angle_gamma   90.00
#
_symmetry.space_group_name_H-M   'P 1'
#
loop_
_entity.id
_entity.type
_entity.pdbx_description
1 polymer ?
#
loop_
_entity_poly.entity_id
_entity_poly.type
_entity_poly.pdbx_seq_one_letter_code
_entity_poly.pdbx_strand_id
1 'polypeptide(L)'
;MLAVEVVSPESAHRDRTVKLRKYAEAGIPHYWRVEEVEGAPVVHVYELDGPTRQYAPAGIFRGTLKRPVPFDIGIDLDTLLRGT
;
A
#
# COMPACT_ATOMS: atom_id res chain seq x y z
N MET A 1 -3.70 -4.88 -12.16
CA MET A 1 -2.74 -5.64 -11.32
C MET A 1 -2.51 -4.87 -10.04
N LEU A 2 -2.43 -5.55 -8.89
CA LEU A 2 -2.21 -4.96 -7.58
C LEU A 2 -1.02 -5.66 -6.92
N ALA A 3 -0.08 -4.88 -6.39
CA ALA A 3 0.94 -5.37 -5.46
C ALA A 3 0.63 -4.85 -4.05
N VAL A 4 0.68 -5.72 -3.04
CA VAL A 4 0.46 -5.36 -1.64
C VAL A 4 1.67 -5.80 -0.84
N GLU A 5 2.23 -4.91 -0.03
CA GLU A 5 3.34 -5.22 0.87
C GLU A 5 3.00 -4.87 2.31
N VAL A 6 3.28 -5.80 3.23
CA VAL A 6 3.22 -5.58 4.67
C VAL A 6 4.62 -5.24 5.14
N VAL A 7 4.76 -4.07 5.77
CA VAL A 7 6.06 -3.51 6.16
C VAL A 7 6.17 -3.45 7.67
N SER A 8 7.16 -4.16 8.21
CA SER A 8 7.53 -4.06 9.61
C SER A 8 8.31 -2.76 9.90
N PRO A 9 8.26 -2.22 11.13
CA PRO A 9 8.93 -0.98 11.51
C PRO A 9 10.41 -0.90 11.11
N GLU A 10 11.14 -2.00 11.23
CA GLU A 10 12.57 -2.09 10.92
C GLU A 10 12.90 -2.01 9.42
N SER A 11 11.96 -2.42 8.55
CA SER A 11 12.13 -2.39 7.09
C SER A 11 11.64 -1.08 6.45
N ALA A 12 11.02 -0.19 7.24
CA ALA A 12 10.23 0.92 6.72
C ALA A 12 11.03 2.02 6.03
N HIS A 13 12.27 2.30 6.47
CA HIS A 13 12.96 3.52 6.08
C HIS A 13 13.87 3.38 4.85
N ARG A 14 14.72 2.34 4.79
CA ARG A 14 15.70 2.19 3.69
C ARG A 14 15.11 1.65 2.38
N ASP A 15 14.04 0.86 2.47
CA ASP A 15 13.57 0.05 1.34
C ASP A 15 12.42 0.71 0.54
N ARG A 16 11.70 1.66 1.17
CA ARG A 16 10.51 2.30 0.59
C ARG A 16 10.76 2.90 -0.79
N THR A 17 11.80 3.71 -0.93
CA THR A 17 12.10 4.41 -2.20
C THR A 17 12.54 3.44 -3.29
N VAL A 18 13.28 2.39 -2.90
CA VAL A 18 13.79 1.38 -3.85
C VAL A 18 12.62 0.57 -4.41
N LYS A 19 11.70 0.11 -3.56
CA LYS A 19 10.55 -0.69 -4.01
C LYS A 19 9.55 0.10 -4.84
N LEU A 20 9.26 1.36 -4.46
CA LEU A 20 8.41 2.23 -5.27
C LEU A 20 8.95 2.37 -6.69
N ARG A 21 10.26 2.61 -6.86
CA ARG A 21 10.88 2.70 -8.18
C ARG A 21 10.82 1.37 -8.92
N LYS A 22 11.24 0.27 -8.27
CA LYS A 22 11.27 -1.07 -8.89
C LYS A 22 9.90 -1.51 -9.42
N TYR A 23 8.83 -1.27 -8.65
CA TYR A 23 7.48 -1.63 -9.08
C TYR A 23 6.90 -0.69 -10.13
N ALA A 24 7.28 0.60 -10.11
CA ALA A 24 6.90 1.53 -11.16
C ALA A 24 7.59 1.18 -12.50
N GLU A 25 8.87 0.81 -12.45
CA GLU A 25 9.63 0.31 -13.61
C GLU A 25 9.03 -0.99 -14.17
N ALA A 26 8.50 -1.86 -13.29
CA ALA A 26 7.76 -3.06 -13.68
C ALA A 26 6.33 -2.76 -14.19
N GLY A 27 5.89 -1.51 -14.20
CA GLY A 27 4.59 -1.10 -14.73
C GLY A 27 3.39 -1.54 -13.89
N ILE A 28 3.58 -1.77 -12.59
CA ILE A 28 2.48 -2.15 -11.71
C ILE A 28 1.57 -0.93 -11.47
N PRO A 29 0.27 -0.97 -11.83
CA PRO A 29 -0.57 0.23 -11.78
C PRO A 29 -1.02 0.58 -10.37
N HIS A 30 -1.17 -0.39 -9.47
CA HIS A 30 -1.59 -0.16 -8.09
C HIS A 30 -0.63 -0.84 -7.11
N TYR A 31 -0.16 -0.07 -6.13
CA TYR A 31 0.74 -0.55 -5.10
C TYR A 31 0.25 -0.10 -3.72
N TRP A 32 0.03 -1.06 -2.82
CA TRP A 32 -0.45 -0.80 -1.46
C TRP A 32 0.64 -1.19 -0.46
N ARG A 33 0.89 -0.31 0.49
CA ARG A 33 1.79 -0.56 1.61
C ARG A 33 0.99 -0.58 2.91
N VAL A 34 0.97 -1.71 3.57
CA VAL A 34 0.39 -1.91 4.89
C VAL A 34 1.50 -1.76 5.92
N GLU A 35 1.28 -0.92 6.92
CA GLU A 35 2.20 -0.73 8.05
C GLU A 35 1.41 -0.73 9.36
N GLU A 36 2.07 -1.09 10.45
CA GLU A 36 1.50 -0.93 11.79
C GLU A 36 1.94 0.44 12.35
N VAL A 37 0.96 1.28 12.69
CA VAL A 37 1.17 2.57 13.34
C VAL A 37 0.39 2.56 14.64
N GLU A 38 1.09 2.73 15.76
CA GLU A 38 0.48 2.78 17.10
C GLU A 38 -0.40 1.55 17.40
N GLY A 39 0.03 0.37 16.94
CA GLY A 39 -0.69 -0.89 17.13
C GLY A 39 -1.93 -1.04 16.23
N ALA A 40 -2.08 -0.22 15.19
CA ALA A 40 -3.18 -0.28 14.23
C ALA A 40 -2.66 -0.38 12.79
N PRO A 41 -3.29 -1.19 11.92
CA PRO A 41 -2.91 -1.30 10.52
C PRO A 41 -3.33 -0.06 9.72
N VAL A 42 -2.39 0.48 8.97
CA VAL A 42 -2.55 1.62 8.08
C VAL A 42 -2.16 1.20 6.66
N VAL A 43 -3.02 1.47 5.69
CA VAL A 43 -2.73 1.17 4.28
C VAL A 43 -2.49 2.46 3.50
N HIS A 44 -1.29 2.60 2.96
CA HIS A 44 -0.94 3.63 2.00
C HIS A 44 -1.15 3.10 0.58
N VAL A 45 -1.99 3.78 -0.19
CA VAL A 45 -2.31 3.40 -1.57
C VAL A 45 -1.58 4.32 -2.53
N TYR A 46 -0.94 3.73 -3.52
CA TYR A 46 -0.26 4.41 -4.60
C TYR A 46 -0.77 3.92 -5.96
N GLU A 47 -0.79 4.84 -6.91
CA GLU A 47 -1.14 4.56 -8.31
C GLU A 47 -0.04 5.05 -9.23
N LEU A 48 0.28 4.24 -10.23
CA LEU A 48 1.31 4.57 -11.19
C LEU A 48 0.81 5.67 -12.12
N ASP A 49 1.50 6.80 -12.11
CA ASP A 49 1.33 7.83 -13.10
C ASP A 49 1.99 7.38 -14.42
N GLY A 50 1.18 7.17 -15.45
CA GLY A 50 1.64 6.71 -16.76
C GLY A 50 2.71 7.60 -17.40
N PRO A 51 2.51 8.94 -17.43
CA PRO A 51 3.49 9.87 -18.02
C PRO A 51 4.85 9.89 -17.33
N THR A 52 4.88 9.94 -15.99
CA THR A 52 6.11 10.08 -15.23
C THR A 52 6.72 8.76 -14.80
N ARG A 53 5.98 7.64 -14.92
CA ARG A 53 6.35 6.32 -14.38
C ARG A 53 6.75 6.41 -12.90
N GLN A 54 6.02 7.23 -12.15
CA GLN A 54 6.20 7.36 -10.71
C GLN A 54 4.89 7.10 -10.00
N TYR A 55 4.98 6.62 -8.77
CA TYR A 55 3.80 6.43 -7.95
C TYR A 55 3.33 7.76 -7.36
N ALA A 56 2.06 8.07 -7.58
CA ALA A 56 1.35 9.12 -6.86
C ALA A 56 0.56 8.52 -5.68
N PRO A 57 0.54 9.17 -4.50
CA PRO A 57 -0.32 8.75 -3.41
C PRO A 57 -1.79 8.93 -3.79
N ALA A 58 -2.58 7.88 -3.63
CA ALA A 58 -4.02 7.87 -3.92
C ALA A 58 -4.89 7.68 -2.66
N GLY A 59 -4.28 7.43 -1.50
CA GLY A 59 -4.99 7.43 -0.22
C GLY A 59 -4.19 6.87 0.94
N ILE A 60 -4.67 7.14 2.15
CA ILE A 60 -4.21 6.52 3.39
C ILE A 60 -5.46 6.08 4.15
N PHE A 61 -5.55 4.79 4.48
CA PHE A 61 -6.72 4.16 5.06
C PHE A 61 -6.41 3.58 6.44
N ARG A 62 -7.35 3.74 7.38
CA ARG A 62 -7.34 3.20 8.74
C ARG A 62 -8.74 2.69 9.07
N GLY A 63 -8.84 1.59 9.82
CA GLY A 63 -10.13 0.97 10.19
C GLY A 63 -10.81 0.27 9.01
N THR A 64 -11.13 0.98 7.94
CA THR A 64 -11.72 0.40 6.72
C THR A 64 -11.05 0.96 5.46
N LEU A 65 -10.75 0.07 4.51
CA LEU A 65 -10.34 0.42 3.16
C LEU A 65 -11.46 0.10 2.18
N LYS A 66 -11.82 1.07 1.33
CA LYS A 66 -12.69 0.86 0.17
C LYS A 66 -12.07 1.46 -1.08
N ARG A 67 -11.88 0.66 -2.12
CA ARG A 67 -11.37 1.10 -3.42
C ARG A 67 -12.15 0.43 -4.56
N PRO A 68 -12.57 1.18 -5.59
CA PRO A 68 -13.22 0.61 -6.76
C PRO A 68 -12.21 0.03 -7.78
N VAL A 69 -10.92 0.25 -7.57
CA VAL A 69 -9.84 -0.17 -8.47
C VAL A 69 -8.71 -0.86 -7.69
N PRO A 70 -7.97 -1.81 -8.31
CA PRO A 70 -8.17 -2.32 -9.69
C PRO A 70 -9.45 -3.13 -9.91
N PHE A 71 -10.13 -3.47 -8.83
CA PHE A 71 -11.48 -4.04 -8.77
C PHE A 71 -12.11 -3.53 -7.46
N ASP A 72 -13.40 -3.77 -7.27
CA ASP A 72 -14.07 -3.37 -6.03
C ASP A 72 -13.52 -4.16 -4.84
N ILE A 73 -12.87 -3.46 -3.90
CA ILE A 73 -12.20 -4.03 -2.73
C ILE A 73 -12.69 -3.27 -1.50
N GLY A 74 -13.31 -4.00 -0.57
CA GLY A 74 -13.62 -3.54 0.79
C GLY A 74 -12.90 -4.42 1.81
N ILE A 75 -12.09 -3.83 2.67
CA ILE A 75 -11.36 -4.54 3.74
C ILE A 75 -11.62 -3.82 5.06
N ASP A 76 -12.04 -4.57 6.06
CA ASP A 76 -11.97 -4.12 7.45
C ASP A 76 -10.54 -4.34 7.96
N LEU A 77 -9.81 -3.24 8.12
CA LEU A 77 -8.41 -3.26 8.50
C LEU A 77 -8.23 -3.66 9.96
N ASP A 78 -9.19 -3.35 10.83
CA ASP A 78 -9.11 -3.69 12.27
C ASP A 78 -9.03 -5.22 12.47
N THR A 79 -9.72 -5.99 11.62
CA THR A 79 -9.64 -7.45 11.62
C THR A 79 -8.29 -8.05 11.18
N LEU A 80 -7.37 -7.26 10.62
CA LEU A 80 -6.05 -7.73 10.19
C LEU A 80 -5.12 -7.99 11.38
N LEU A 81 -5.41 -7.40 12.54
CA LEU A 81 -4.71 -7.69 13.79
C LEU A 81 -5.32 -8.92 14.44
N ARG A 82 -4.86 -10.11 14.06
CA ARG A 82 -5.13 -11.31 14.87
C ARG A 82 -4.00 -11.51 15.86
N GLY A 83 -4.20 -10.98 17.07
CA GLY A 83 -3.47 -11.42 18.25
C GLY A 83 -4.07 -12.72 18.79
N THR A 84 -3.30 -13.80 18.73
CA THR A 84 -3.32 -14.86 19.73
C THR A 84 -1.88 -15.10 20.16
#